data_AF-A0A0C4Y7N5-F1
#
_entry.id   AF-A0A0C4Y7N5-F1
#
_cell.length_a   1.000
_cell.length_b   1.000
_cell.length_c   1.000
_cell.angle_alpha   90.00
_cell.angle_beta   90.00
_cell.angle_gamma   90.00
#
_symmetry.space_group_name_H-M   'P 1'
#
loop_
_entity.id
_entity.type
_entity.pdbx_description
1 polymer ?
#
loop_
_entity_poly.entity_id
_entity_poly.type
_entity_poly.pdbx_seq_one_letter_code
_entity_poly.pdbx_strand_id
1 'polypeptide(L)'
;MNQSPEFKNTLNMTAGTLGKDLLSALVLELKMMPDTWVKLSQKKQDDILDRLRNRVDSSVKMAVHLIASNGRTVVVGDLDKVTFKGGAQATIKIGKSAPNLHGLVDAEGQAVMLVLSGDEEFTTGMEEVRGEADQRAFDLGKEYTDGDGDGMPAGDAAADDDNVVDAEYTETPLVIEQQPLQEELEAAHEAGHKAASEGKPESDCPKLAGSLCIAWVKGWKRWHEEQAGADPLYDQVVALVVEKQRVSVSLVQRHFKIGYNRAARLIEQMEADGVVSSVDLEGNRNVLKSTEETE
;
A
#
# COMPACT_ATOMS: atom_id res chain seq x y z
N MET A 1 38.58 10.30 1.24
CA MET A 1 38.31 9.99 2.67
C MET A 1 37.71 8.60 2.73
N ASN A 2 38.49 7.59 3.13
CA ASN A 2 37.99 6.21 3.23
C ASN A 2 37.32 6.06 4.61
N GLN A 3 35.99 6.02 4.65
CA GLN A 3 35.24 5.90 5.90
C GLN A 3 35.53 4.55 6.58
N SER A 4 35.61 4.53 7.92
CA SER A 4 35.98 3.33 8.68
C SER A 4 34.98 2.18 8.46
N PRO A 5 35.41 0.91 8.53
CA PRO A 5 34.51 -0.25 8.41
C PRO A 5 33.35 -0.23 9.40
N GLU A 6 33.57 0.28 10.62
CA GLU A 6 32.56 0.41 11.67
C GLU A 6 31.51 1.47 11.30
N PHE A 7 31.94 2.58 10.70
CA PHE A 7 31.03 3.61 10.19
C PHE A 7 30.14 3.07 9.06
N LYS A 8 30.72 2.31 8.13
CA LYS A 8 29.97 1.65 7.05
C LYS A 8 28.98 0.62 7.58
N ASN A 9 29.35 -0.14 8.61
CA ASN A 9 28.45 -1.10 9.25
C ASN A 9 27.30 -0.41 9.99
N THR A 10 27.57 0.71 10.67
CA THR A 10 26.55 1.48 11.38
C THR A 10 25.58 2.14 10.40
N LEU A 11 26.08 2.66 9.28
CA LEU A 11 25.25 3.16 8.18
C LEU A 11 24.38 2.06 7.57
N ASN A 12 24.96 0.89 7.29
CA ASN A 12 24.22 -0.22 6.69
C ASN A 12 23.14 -0.78 7.62
N MET A 13 23.42 -0.87 8.93
CA MET A 13 22.41 -1.28 9.92
C MET A 13 21.28 -0.25 10.03
N THR A 14 21.62 1.04 10.15
CA THR A 14 20.64 2.13 10.23
C THR A 14 19.77 2.18 8.97
N ALA A 15 20.37 2.07 7.78
CA ALA A 15 19.62 2.06 6.52
C ALA A 15 18.67 0.86 6.43
N GLY A 16 19.10 -0.32 6.88
CA GLY A 16 18.29 -1.53 6.89
C GLY A 16 17.10 -1.47 7.85
N THR A 17 17.27 -0.89 9.05
CA THR A 17 16.18 -0.77 10.03
C THR A 17 15.24 0.38 9.71
N LEU A 18 15.78 1.52 9.26
CA LEU A 18 14.98 2.71 8.90
C LEU A 18 13.99 2.41 7.77
N GLY A 19 14.46 1.78 6.69
CA GLY A 19 13.61 1.44 5.55
C GLY A 19 12.49 0.47 5.93
N LYS A 20 12.81 -0.54 6.75
CA LYS A 20 11.81 -1.47 7.28
C LYS A 20 10.78 -0.77 8.16
N ASP A 21 11.22 0.12 9.04
CA ASP A 21 10.34 0.81 9.99
C ASP A 21 9.40 1.80 9.28
N LEU A 22 9.92 2.54 8.30
CA LEU A 22 9.11 3.44 7.47
C LEU A 22 8.08 2.68 6.63
N LEU A 23 8.50 1.60 5.95
CA LEU A 23 7.59 0.79 5.15
C LEU A 23 6.53 0.11 6.02
N SER A 24 6.92 -0.39 7.20
CA SER A 24 5.98 -0.99 8.15
C SER A 24 4.96 0.03 8.64
N ALA A 25 5.37 1.27 8.89
CA ALA A 25 4.47 2.34 9.28
C ALA A 25 3.50 2.73 8.15
N LEU A 26 3.97 2.83 6.90
CA LEU A 26 3.11 3.06 5.73
C LEU A 26 2.07 1.95 5.58
N VAL A 27 2.48 0.69 5.67
CA VAL A 27 1.56 -0.45 5.59
C VAL A 27 0.55 -0.43 6.74
N LEU A 28 0.95 -0.02 7.94
CA LEU A 28 0.05 0.11 9.07
C LEU A 28 -1.02 1.18 8.82
N GLU A 29 -0.62 2.37 8.35
CA GLU A 29 -1.57 3.43 8.00
C GLU A 29 -2.53 2.96 6.91
N LEU A 30 -2.03 2.32 5.84
CA LEU A 30 -2.87 1.78 4.78
C LEU A 30 -3.90 0.77 5.29
N LYS A 31 -3.54 -0.07 6.27
CA LYS A 31 -4.44 -1.04 6.90
C LYS A 31 -5.49 -0.40 7.82
N MET A 32 -5.16 0.75 8.41
CA MET A 32 -6.05 1.47 9.33
C MET A 32 -6.93 2.50 8.61
N MET A 33 -6.71 2.76 7.32
CA MET A 33 -7.56 3.68 6.57
C MET A 33 -9.01 3.18 6.54
N PRO A 34 -9.99 4.04 6.89
CA PRO A 34 -11.39 3.64 6.96
C PRO A 34 -12.03 3.46 5.58
N ASP A 35 -11.48 4.11 4.55
CA ASP A 35 -11.90 3.98 3.15
C ASP A 35 -10.68 4.27 2.24
N THR A 36 -10.86 4.03 0.95
CA THR A 36 -9.94 4.43 -0.11
C THR A 36 -9.63 5.93 -0.08
N TRP A 37 -8.38 6.29 -0.39
CA TRP A 37 -7.86 7.65 -0.33
C TRP A 37 -8.79 8.70 -0.98
N VAL A 38 -9.28 8.39 -2.19
CA VAL A 38 -10.16 9.26 -3.00
C VAL A 38 -11.50 9.55 -2.31
N LYS A 39 -11.97 8.65 -1.45
CA LYS A 39 -13.24 8.82 -0.70
C LYS A 39 -13.06 9.49 0.66
N LEU A 40 -11.81 9.70 1.09
CA LEU A 40 -11.53 10.41 2.32
C LEU A 40 -11.66 11.91 2.06
N SER A 41 -12.36 12.62 2.95
CA SER A 41 -12.35 14.08 2.92
C SER A 41 -10.93 14.60 3.11
N GLN A 42 -10.64 15.78 2.54
CA GLN A 42 -9.34 16.44 2.66
C GLN A 42 -8.81 16.45 4.10
N LYS A 43 -9.67 16.78 5.08
CA LYS A 43 -9.31 16.77 6.51
C LYS A 43 -8.81 15.40 6.98
N LYS A 44 -9.45 14.31 6.58
CA LYS A 44 -9.02 12.94 6.95
C LYS A 44 -7.73 12.56 6.24
N GLN A 45 -7.54 13.01 5.00
CA GLN A 45 -6.28 12.83 4.28
C GLN A 45 -5.14 13.57 4.99
N ASP A 46 -5.36 14.83 5.38
CA ASP A 46 -4.38 15.63 6.13
C ASP A 46 -4.05 14.98 7.49
N ASP A 47 -5.04 14.47 8.22
CA ASP A 47 -4.80 13.73 9.48
C ASP A 47 -3.89 12.50 9.27
N ILE A 48 -4.00 11.81 8.14
CA ILE A 48 -3.12 10.67 7.78
C ILE A 48 -1.72 11.19 7.42
N LEU A 49 -1.64 12.25 6.60
CA LEU A 49 -0.37 12.84 6.19
C LEU A 49 0.42 13.36 7.38
N ASP A 50 -0.23 13.99 8.36
CA ASP A 50 0.43 14.50 9.56
C ASP A 50 1.00 13.35 10.41
N ARG A 51 0.30 12.22 10.52
CA ARG A 51 0.86 11.03 11.20
C ARG A 51 2.06 10.47 10.46
N LEU A 52 1.98 10.37 9.13
CA LEU A 52 3.09 9.90 8.30
C LEU A 52 4.29 10.85 8.38
N ARG A 53 4.06 12.17 8.34
CA ARG A 53 5.10 13.19 8.51
C ARG A 53 5.83 13.03 9.83
N ASN A 54 5.08 12.98 10.93
CA ASN A 54 5.65 12.78 12.27
C ASN A 54 6.48 11.50 12.37
N ARG A 55 6.06 10.44 11.69
CA ARG A 55 6.78 9.17 11.65
C ARG A 55 8.08 9.28 10.87
N VAL A 56 8.07 9.92 9.71
CA VAL A 56 9.25 10.15 8.89
C VAL A 56 10.23 11.07 9.62
N ASP A 57 9.76 12.18 10.20
CA ASP A 57 10.57 13.11 10.99
C ASP A 57 11.30 12.40 12.15
N SER A 58 10.56 11.62 12.94
CA SER A 58 11.13 10.82 14.02
C SER A 58 12.21 9.83 13.53
N SER A 59 11.97 9.24 12.36
CA SER A 59 12.90 8.27 11.76
C SER A 59 14.17 8.96 11.26
N VAL A 60 14.03 10.10 10.59
CA VAL A 60 15.15 10.93 10.12
C VAL A 60 16.00 11.42 11.28
N LYS A 61 15.38 11.96 12.34
CA LYS A 61 16.07 12.38 13.57
C LYS A 61 16.88 11.25 14.18
N MET A 62 16.30 10.05 14.26
CA MET A 62 17.00 8.87 14.76
C MET A 62 18.17 8.45 13.85
N ALA A 63 18.00 8.50 12.53
CA ALA A 63 19.07 8.19 11.58
C ALA A 63 20.24 9.17 11.70
N VAL A 64 19.94 10.47 11.71
CA VAL A 64 20.95 11.53 11.90
C VAL A 64 21.64 11.36 13.24
N HIS A 65 20.89 11.06 14.30
CA HIS A 65 21.45 10.79 15.62
C HIS A 65 22.40 9.58 15.62
N LEU A 66 22.01 8.45 15.04
CA LEU A 66 22.85 7.24 14.98
C LEU A 66 24.14 7.49 14.18
N ILE A 67 24.05 8.19 13.06
CA ILE A 67 25.20 8.55 12.23
C ILE A 67 26.13 9.49 12.99
N ALA A 68 25.57 10.54 13.61
CA ALA A 68 26.33 11.51 14.41
C ALA A 68 26.99 10.87 15.63
N SER A 69 26.35 9.86 16.22
CA SER A 69 26.86 9.16 17.39
C SER A 69 28.15 8.43 17.10
N ASN A 70 28.30 7.81 15.91
CA ASN A 70 29.51 7.10 15.49
C ASN A 70 30.14 6.22 16.61
N GLY A 71 29.31 5.49 17.34
CA GLY A 71 29.71 4.61 18.46
C GLY A 71 30.09 5.31 19.77
N ARG A 72 29.89 6.62 19.90
CA ARG A 72 30.17 7.40 21.10
C ARG A 72 28.93 7.50 22.00
N THR A 73 29.16 7.78 23.28
CA THR A 73 28.10 8.19 24.20
C THR A 73 27.56 9.54 23.77
N VAL A 74 26.27 9.60 23.44
CA VAL A 74 25.59 10.84 23.07
C VAL A 74 24.50 11.15 24.07
N VAL A 75 24.39 12.44 24.39
CA VAL A 75 23.29 13.03 25.16
C VAL A 75 22.67 14.11 24.28
N VAL A 76 21.37 14.03 24.06
CA VAL A 76 20.62 14.96 23.19
C VAL A 76 19.86 15.94 24.05
N GLY A 77 19.87 17.22 23.66
CA GLY A 77 19.07 18.26 24.27
C GLY A 77 18.90 19.45 23.34
N ASP A 78 17.93 20.29 23.68
CA ASP A 78 17.56 21.45 22.88
C ASP A 78 18.41 22.65 23.29
N LEU A 79 18.96 23.36 22.31
CA LEU A 79 19.69 24.59 22.54
C LEU A 79 18.72 25.71 22.90
N ASP A 80 18.67 26.10 24.18
CA ASP A 80 17.71 27.08 24.71
C ASP A 80 18.21 28.53 24.58
N LYS A 81 19.49 28.75 24.88
CA LYS A 81 20.09 30.09 24.85
C LYS A 81 21.57 30.03 24.53
N VAL A 82 22.03 30.98 23.73
CA VAL A 82 23.47 31.21 23.51
C VAL A 82 23.81 32.65 23.90
N THR A 83 24.88 32.82 24.67
CA THR A 83 25.40 34.14 25.06
C THR A 83 26.87 34.26 24.74
N PHE A 84 27.28 35.44 24.27
CA PHE A 84 28.66 35.73 23.91
C PHE A 84 29.20 36.84 24.81
N LYS A 85 29.81 36.48 25.94
CA LYS A 85 30.46 37.42 26.88
C LYS A 85 31.82 36.87 27.29
N GLY A 86 32.86 37.19 26.50
CA GLY A 86 34.23 36.68 26.72
C GLY A 86 34.45 35.21 26.29
N GLY A 87 33.44 34.61 25.68
CA GLY A 87 33.39 33.23 25.20
C GLY A 87 31.94 32.88 24.82
N ALA A 88 31.73 31.80 24.08
CA ALA A 88 30.38 31.30 23.80
C ALA A 88 29.91 30.42 24.96
N GLN A 89 28.79 30.79 25.58
CA GLN A 89 28.11 29.97 26.59
C GLN A 89 26.75 29.56 26.03
N ALA A 90 26.48 28.26 26.03
CA ALA A 90 25.23 27.67 25.56
C ALA A 90 24.50 27.00 26.72
N THR A 91 23.21 27.27 26.86
CA THR A 91 22.31 26.54 27.76
C THR A 91 21.57 25.50 26.92
N ILE A 92 21.77 24.21 27.25
CA ILE A 92 21.10 23.10 26.58
C ILE A 92 20.11 22.48 27.57
N LYS A 93 18.84 22.41 27.19
CA LYS A 93 17.79 21.75 27.96
C LYS A 93 17.75 20.28 27.58
N ILE A 94 18.03 19.41 28.55
CA ILE A 94 18.02 17.97 28.34
C ILE A 94 16.82 17.38 29.08
N GLY A 95 16.03 16.58 28.37
CA GLY A 95 14.88 15.89 28.95
C GLY A 95 15.28 14.90 30.04
N LYS A 96 14.45 14.74 31.06
CA LYS A 96 14.71 13.80 32.18
C LYS A 96 14.83 12.34 31.74
N SER A 97 14.19 11.99 30.63
CA SER A 97 14.23 10.66 30.01
C SER A 97 15.33 10.52 28.96
N ALA A 98 16.21 11.51 28.81
CA ALA A 98 17.27 11.44 27.81
C ALA A 98 18.21 10.26 28.13
N PRO A 99 18.53 9.41 27.14
CA PRO A 99 19.48 8.34 27.33
C PRO A 99 20.85 8.90 27.71
N ASN A 100 21.60 8.16 28.52
CA ASN A 100 22.97 8.50 28.95
C ASN A 100 23.11 9.82 29.72
N LEU A 101 22.04 10.34 30.32
CA LEU A 101 22.11 11.57 31.14
C LEU A 101 23.14 11.49 32.27
N HIS A 102 23.33 10.30 32.85
CA HIS A 102 24.37 10.04 33.85
C HIS A 102 25.78 10.33 33.32
N GLY A 103 26.05 10.00 32.05
CA GLY A 103 27.34 10.25 31.42
C GLY A 103 27.68 11.74 31.29
N LEU A 104 26.68 12.63 31.33
CA LEU A 104 26.93 14.08 31.37
C LEU A 104 27.45 14.53 32.74
N VAL A 105 26.95 13.92 33.82
CA VAL A 105 27.41 14.18 35.19
C VAL A 105 28.86 13.71 35.34
N ASP A 106 29.19 12.55 34.78
CA ASP A 106 30.53 11.98 34.84
C ASP A 106 31.55 12.76 33.98
N ALA A 107 31.08 13.53 33.00
CA ALA A 107 31.91 14.35 32.10
C ALA A 107 32.20 15.76 32.63
N GLU A 108 31.82 16.09 33.88
CA GLU A 108 32.09 17.40 34.46
C GLU A 108 33.59 17.71 34.46
N GLY A 109 33.97 18.87 33.92
CA GLY A 109 35.37 19.29 33.79
C GLY A 109 36.14 18.65 32.63
N GLN A 110 35.50 17.80 31.82
CA GLN A 110 36.11 17.20 30.62
C GLN A 110 35.76 17.98 29.35
N ALA A 111 36.57 17.79 28.30
CA ALA A 111 36.29 18.38 26.99
C ALA A 111 35.15 17.60 26.29
N VAL A 112 34.09 18.31 25.92
CA VAL A 112 32.94 17.76 25.18
C VAL A 112 32.86 18.34 23.77
N MET A 113 32.35 17.54 22.83
CA MET A 113 32.09 17.97 21.45
C MET A 113 30.59 18.20 21.27
N LEU A 114 30.21 19.38 20.78
CA LEU A 114 28.83 19.68 20.39
C LEU A 114 28.65 19.37 18.91
N VAL A 115 27.64 18.58 18.58
CA VAL A 115 27.24 18.27 17.21
C VAL A 115 25.86 18.86 16.98
N LEU A 116 25.74 19.73 15.98
CA LEU A 116 24.45 20.25 15.53
C LEU A 116 23.92 19.29 14.47
N SER A 117 22.82 18.59 14.77
CA SER A 117 22.12 17.78 13.78
C SER A 117 21.33 18.72 12.87
N GLY A 118 21.64 18.72 11.57
CA GLY A 118 20.83 19.41 10.56
C GLY A 118 19.67 18.55 10.09
N ASP A 119 18.90 17.95 11.00
CA ASP A 119 17.83 17.02 10.64
C ASP A 119 16.72 17.67 9.79
N GLU A 120 16.48 18.97 9.97
CA GLU A 120 15.56 19.77 9.14
C GLU A 120 15.95 19.79 7.64
N GLU A 121 17.24 19.65 7.31
CA GLU A 121 17.71 19.61 5.92
C GLU A 121 17.18 18.37 5.18
N PHE A 122 16.87 17.30 5.91
CA PHE A 122 16.40 16.03 5.35
C PHE A 122 14.88 15.88 5.33
N THR A 123 14.15 16.79 5.99
CA THR A 123 12.67 16.81 6.02
C THR A 123 12.08 17.96 5.20
N THR A 124 12.93 18.80 4.60
CA THR A 124 12.50 19.91 3.74
C THR A 124 11.63 19.42 2.57
N GLY A 125 10.52 20.12 2.31
CA GLY A 125 9.56 19.80 1.23
C GLY A 125 8.45 18.81 1.63
N MET A 126 8.51 18.18 2.80
CA MET A 126 7.44 17.31 3.28
C MET A 126 6.09 18.04 3.51
N GLU A 127 6.14 19.35 3.74
CA GLU A 127 4.96 20.21 3.92
C GLU A 127 4.20 20.50 2.61
N GLU A 128 4.80 20.19 1.47
CA GLU A 128 4.19 20.36 0.14
C GLU A 128 3.21 19.22 -0.19
N VAL A 129 3.37 18.05 0.45
CA VAL A 129 2.51 16.87 0.25
C VAL A 129 1.21 17.02 1.03
N ARG A 130 0.11 17.48 0.42
CA ARG A 130 -1.15 17.78 1.13
C ARG A 130 -2.30 16.92 0.65
N GLY A 131 -3.33 16.78 1.48
CA GLY A 131 -4.58 16.15 1.09
C GLY A 131 -5.18 16.89 -0.09
N GLU A 132 -5.67 16.14 -1.07
CA GLU A 132 -6.33 16.69 -2.22
C GLU A 132 -7.68 17.26 -1.79
N ALA A 133 -8.02 18.45 -2.31
CA ALA A 133 -9.34 19.02 -2.08
C ALA A 133 -10.40 18.03 -2.59
N ASP A 134 -11.54 17.99 -1.89
CA ASP A 134 -12.64 17.07 -2.11
C ASP A 134 -13.14 17.17 -3.56
N GLN A 135 -12.54 16.40 -4.47
CA GLN A 135 -13.06 16.20 -5.80
C GLN A 135 -14.24 15.27 -5.61
N ARG A 136 -15.39 15.85 -5.25
CA ARG A 136 -16.65 15.12 -5.33
C ARG A 136 -16.67 14.49 -6.72
N ALA A 137 -16.65 13.16 -6.76
CA ALA A 137 -17.06 12.45 -7.95
C ALA A 137 -18.39 13.09 -8.37
N PHE A 138 -18.47 13.57 -9.60
CA PHE A 138 -19.72 14.09 -10.15
C PHE A 138 -20.76 13.00 -9.91
N ASP A 139 -21.70 13.27 -9.00
CA ASP A 139 -22.74 12.32 -8.65
C ASP A 139 -23.73 12.28 -9.81
N LEU A 140 -23.43 11.43 -10.80
CA LEU A 140 -24.31 11.12 -11.91
C LEU A 140 -25.41 10.12 -11.50
N GLY A 141 -25.60 9.91 -10.18
CA GLY A 141 -26.44 8.88 -9.60
C GLY A 141 -27.87 9.30 -9.25
N LYS A 142 -28.41 10.40 -9.79
CA LYS A 142 -29.87 10.59 -9.82
C LYS A 142 -30.40 10.17 -11.18
N GLU A 143 -30.98 8.97 -11.21
CA GLU A 143 -31.90 8.55 -12.24
C GLU A 143 -33.08 9.55 -12.24
N TYR A 144 -33.34 10.19 -13.38
CA TYR A 144 -34.50 11.09 -13.52
C TYR A 144 -35.76 10.31 -13.15
N THR A 145 -36.49 10.79 -12.15
CA THR A 145 -37.82 10.26 -11.86
C THR A 145 -38.86 11.10 -12.57
N ASP A 146 -39.91 10.46 -13.08
CA ASP A 146 -41.06 11.11 -13.69
C ASP A 146 -41.81 11.96 -12.63
N GLY A 147 -41.28 13.14 -12.34
CA GLY A 147 -41.69 14.00 -11.24
C GLY A 147 -40.79 15.23 -11.04
N ASP A 148 -39.61 15.25 -11.65
CA ASP A 148 -38.61 16.31 -11.49
C ASP A 148 -38.90 17.54 -12.38
N GLY A 149 -40.01 17.51 -13.12
CA GLY A 149 -40.51 18.61 -13.95
C GLY A 149 -41.24 19.66 -13.12
N ASP A 150 -40.56 20.30 -12.19
CA ASP A 150 -41.10 21.50 -11.55
C ASP A 150 -40.92 22.68 -12.52
N GLY A 151 -41.98 23.00 -13.25
CA GLY A 151 -42.02 24.11 -14.18
C GLY A 151 -41.73 25.43 -13.46
N MET A 152 -40.85 26.25 -14.06
CA MET A 152 -40.59 27.62 -13.62
C MET A 152 -41.90 28.37 -13.30
N PRO A 153 -42.07 28.92 -12.09
CA PRO A 153 -43.21 29.79 -11.83
C PRO A 153 -43.06 31.07 -12.66
N ALA A 154 -44.11 31.39 -13.43
CA ALA A 154 -44.20 32.65 -14.14
C ALA A 154 -44.30 33.80 -13.12
N GLY A 155 -43.28 34.66 -13.08
CA GLY A 155 -43.21 35.80 -12.17
C GLY A 155 -42.37 36.94 -12.73
N ASP A 156 -43.06 37.86 -13.39
CA ASP A 156 -42.80 39.26 -13.73
C ASP A 156 -41.43 39.93 -13.45
N ALA A 157 -40.83 40.37 -14.57
CA ALA A 157 -40.22 41.67 -14.86
C ALA A 157 -39.26 42.39 -13.89
N ALA A 158 -38.03 42.57 -14.42
CA ALA A 158 -37.19 43.78 -14.44
C ALA A 158 -35.87 43.72 -13.64
N ALA A 159 -34.75 43.59 -14.35
CA ALA A 159 -33.57 44.48 -14.30
C ALA A 159 -32.35 43.88 -15.03
N ASP A 160 -31.68 44.75 -15.80
CA ASP A 160 -30.32 44.70 -16.36
C ASP A 160 -29.92 43.64 -17.40
N ASP A 161 -30.09 44.07 -18.65
CA ASP A 161 -29.50 43.58 -19.89
C ASP A 161 -28.15 44.27 -20.13
N ASP A 162 -27.05 43.76 -19.52
CA ASP A 162 -25.68 44.07 -19.96
C ASP A 162 -24.64 43.15 -19.28
N ASN A 163 -24.58 41.88 -19.71
CA ASN A 163 -23.35 41.06 -19.76
C ASN A 163 -23.64 39.63 -20.26
N VAL A 164 -23.94 39.49 -21.55
CA VAL A 164 -23.84 38.20 -22.23
C VAL A 164 -22.54 38.20 -23.04
N VAL A 165 -21.53 37.52 -22.52
CA VAL A 165 -20.32 37.19 -23.28
C VAL A 165 -20.62 35.89 -24.01
N ASP A 166 -20.84 35.97 -25.32
CA ASP A 166 -20.94 34.79 -26.19
C ASP A 166 -19.57 34.11 -26.28
N ALA A 167 -19.32 33.17 -25.37
CA ALA A 167 -18.19 32.26 -25.48
C ALA A 167 -18.55 31.16 -26.49
N GLU A 168 -17.99 31.26 -27.70
CA GLU A 168 -18.04 30.15 -28.65
C GLU A 168 -17.35 28.92 -28.02
N TYR A 169 -18.14 27.89 -27.71
CA TYR A 169 -17.63 26.60 -27.26
C TYR A 169 -16.88 25.94 -28.41
N THR A 170 -15.55 25.90 -28.32
CA THR A 170 -14.77 24.96 -29.12
C THR A 170 -14.95 23.58 -28.49
N GLU A 171 -15.85 22.77 -29.03
CA GLU A 171 -15.99 21.37 -28.64
C GLU A 171 -14.62 20.69 -28.81
N THR A 172 -13.97 20.37 -27.71
CA THR A 172 -12.79 19.50 -27.74
C THR A 172 -13.33 18.09 -28.01
N PRO A 173 -12.92 17.40 -29.09
CA PRO A 173 -13.42 16.07 -29.35
C PRO A 173 -13.03 15.17 -28.18
N LEU A 174 -14.02 14.72 -27.40
CA LEU A 174 -13.86 13.60 -26.50
C LEU A 174 -13.58 12.39 -27.39
N VAL A 175 -12.31 12.00 -27.50
CA VAL A 175 -11.93 10.71 -28.08
C VAL A 175 -12.44 9.66 -27.11
N ILE A 176 -13.65 9.15 -27.37
CA ILE A 176 -14.15 7.95 -26.73
C ILE A 176 -13.22 6.83 -27.21
N GLU A 177 -12.25 6.43 -26.38
CA GLU A 177 -11.54 5.16 -26.60
C GLU A 177 -12.62 4.08 -26.61
N GLN A 178 -12.95 3.60 -27.81
CA GLN A 178 -13.90 2.52 -27.98
C GLN A 178 -13.38 1.34 -27.17
N GLN A 179 -14.13 0.92 -26.14
CA GLN A 179 -13.79 -0.29 -25.41
C GLN A 179 -13.74 -1.43 -26.44
N PRO A 180 -12.66 -2.23 -26.47
CA PRO A 180 -12.53 -3.29 -27.45
C PRO A 180 -13.70 -4.25 -27.33
N LEU A 181 -14.18 -4.74 -28.47
CA LEU A 181 -15.26 -5.71 -28.48
C LEU A 181 -14.85 -6.95 -27.69
N GLN A 182 -15.84 -7.63 -27.10
CA GLN A 182 -15.65 -8.86 -26.34
C GLN A 182 -14.87 -9.92 -27.14
N GLU A 183 -15.13 -10.01 -28.45
CA GLU A 183 -14.43 -10.88 -29.39
C GLU A 183 -12.92 -10.59 -29.46
N GLU A 184 -12.52 -9.31 -29.42
CA GLU A 184 -11.11 -8.93 -29.45
C GLU A 184 -10.40 -9.26 -28.14
N LEU A 185 -11.08 -9.12 -27.01
CA LEU A 185 -10.57 -9.52 -25.69
C LEU A 185 -10.37 -11.04 -25.61
N GLU A 186 -11.31 -11.81 -26.14
CA GLU A 186 -11.21 -13.28 -26.20
C GLU A 186 -10.06 -13.72 -27.10
N ALA A 187 -9.93 -13.14 -28.30
CA ALA A 187 -8.81 -13.39 -29.19
C ALA A 187 -7.45 -13.06 -28.56
N ALA A 188 -7.36 -11.94 -27.82
CA ALA A 188 -6.16 -11.57 -27.09
C ALA A 188 -5.83 -12.57 -25.99
N HIS A 189 -6.84 -13.04 -25.24
CA HIS A 189 -6.68 -14.07 -24.21
C HIS A 189 -6.19 -15.40 -24.80
N GLU A 190 -6.79 -15.89 -25.88
CA GLU A 190 -6.35 -17.09 -26.58
C GLU A 190 -4.91 -16.96 -27.10
N ALA A 191 -4.55 -15.80 -27.65
CA ALA A 191 -3.19 -15.53 -28.11
C ALA A 191 -2.16 -15.61 -26.96
N GLY A 192 -2.53 -15.15 -25.76
CA GLY A 192 -1.69 -15.27 -24.57
C GLY A 192 -1.52 -16.71 -24.11
N HIS A 193 -2.59 -17.49 -24.09
CA HIS A 193 -2.57 -18.92 -23.75
C HIS A 193 -1.71 -19.72 -24.73
N LYS A 194 -1.87 -19.45 -26.03
CA LYS A 194 -1.04 -20.04 -27.08
C LYS A 194 0.44 -19.67 -26.92
N ALA A 195 0.75 -18.40 -26.65
CA ALA A 195 2.13 -17.95 -26.44
C ALA A 195 2.80 -18.67 -25.25
N ALA A 196 2.05 -18.88 -24.17
CA ALA A 196 2.51 -19.68 -23.04
C ALA A 196 2.76 -21.15 -23.45
N SER A 197 1.86 -21.75 -24.24
CA SER A 197 2.05 -23.10 -24.79
C SER A 197 3.29 -23.27 -25.67
N GLU A 198 3.71 -22.19 -26.33
CA GLU A 198 4.90 -22.12 -27.16
C GLU A 198 6.18 -21.81 -26.34
N GLY A 199 6.05 -21.63 -25.01
CA GLY A 199 7.17 -21.37 -24.10
C GLY A 199 7.67 -19.92 -24.10
N LYS A 200 6.88 -18.97 -24.63
CA LYS A 200 7.26 -17.55 -24.64
C LYS A 200 7.09 -16.94 -23.24
N PRO A 201 7.99 -16.04 -22.80
CA PRO A 201 7.86 -15.36 -21.51
C PRO A 201 6.68 -14.36 -21.48
N GLU A 202 6.16 -14.01 -20.29
CA GLU A 202 5.09 -13.00 -20.12
C GLU A 202 5.47 -11.64 -20.75
N SER A 203 6.76 -11.31 -20.79
CA SER A 203 7.30 -10.10 -21.41
C SER A 203 7.13 -10.03 -22.94
N ASP A 204 6.83 -11.16 -23.59
CA ASP A 204 6.57 -11.21 -25.04
C ASP A 204 5.15 -10.76 -25.40
N CYS A 205 4.37 -10.26 -24.43
CA CYS A 205 3.08 -9.64 -24.70
C CYS A 205 3.23 -8.54 -25.77
N PRO A 206 2.50 -8.64 -26.90
CA PRO A 206 2.57 -7.63 -27.95
C PRO A 206 2.09 -6.27 -27.43
N LYS A 207 2.56 -5.19 -28.07
CA LYS A 207 2.14 -3.82 -27.76
C LYS A 207 0.69 -3.61 -28.22
N LEU A 208 -0.25 -3.89 -27.31
CA LEU A 208 -1.68 -3.77 -27.50
C LEU A 208 -2.25 -2.61 -26.67
N ALA A 209 -3.50 -2.23 -26.94
CA ALA A 209 -4.27 -1.40 -26.02
C ALA A 209 -4.33 -2.05 -24.63
N GLY A 210 -4.39 -1.24 -23.56
CA GLY A 210 -4.23 -1.72 -22.19
C GLY A 210 -5.15 -2.88 -21.82
N SER A 211 -6.43 -2.81 -22.23
CA SER A 211 -7.44 -3.85 -22.01
C SER A 211 -7.10 -5.19 -22.72
N LEU A 212 -6.64 -5.13 -23.97
CA LEU A 212 -6.22 -6.30 -24.74
C LEU A 212 -4.92 -6.91 -24.19
N CYS A 213 -3.97 -6.08 -23.74
CA CYS A 213 -2.75 -6.54 -23.06
C CYS A 213 -3.08 -7.31 -21.77
N ILE A 214 -4.02 -6.79 -20.97
CA ILE A 214 -4.50 -7.48 -19.77
C ILE A 214 -5.14 -8.83 -20.12
N ALA A 215 -5.97 -8.87 -21.17
CA ALA A 215 -6.60 -10.11 -21.63
C ALA A 215 -5.55 -11.15 -22.06
N TRP A 216 -4.53 -10.73 -22.81
CA TRP A 216 -3.40 -11.58 -23.20
C TRP A 216 -2.65 -12.14 -22.00
N VAL A 217 -2.27 -11.30 -21.05
CA VAL A 217 -1.54 -11.74 -19.84
C VAL A 217 -2.37 -12.74 -19.02
N LYS A 218 -3.70 -12.55 -18.94
CA LYS A 218 -4.60 -13.51 -18.27
C LYS A 218 -4.56 -14.88 -18.95
N GLY A 219 -4.61 -14.93 -20.28
CA GLY A 219 -4.50 -16.17 -21.04
C GLY A 219 -3.16 -16.87 -20.84
N TRP A 220 -2.07 -16.11 -20.83
CA TRP A 220 -0.72 -16.63 -20.59
C TRP A 220 -0.58 -17.27 -19.20
N LYS A 221 -1.12 -16.61 -18.17
CA LYS A 221 -1.12 -17.12 -16.78
C LYS A 221 -1.96 -18.37 -16.63
N ARG A 222 -3.12 -18.41 -17.27
CA ARG A 222 -4.03 -19.55 -17.23
C ARG A 222 -3.36 -20.84 -17.72
N TRP A 223 -2.62 -20.80 -18.83
CA TRP A 223 -1.86 -21.96 -19.31
C TRP A 223 -0.83 -22.43 -18.28
N HIS A 224 -0.09 -21.51 -17.65
CA HIS A 224 0.89 -21.87 -16.62
C HIS A 224 0.25 -22.45 -15.37
N GLU A 225 -0.95 -21.98 -15.00
CA GLU A 225 -1.74 -22.55 -13.91
C GLU A 225 -2.22 -23.97 -14.25
N GLU A 226 -2.65 -24.22 -15.49
CA GLU A 226 -3.03 -25.55 -15.97
C GLU A 226 -1.82 -26.52 -16.02
N GLN A 227 -0.63 -26.03 -16.38
CA GLN A 227 0.60 -26.81 -16.48
C GLN A 227 1.32 -27.03 -15.14
N ALA A 228 1.05 -26.18 -14.15
CA ALA A 228 1.62 -26.33 -12.80
C ALA A 228 1.18 -27.63 -12.11
N GLY A 229 0.22 -28.36 -12.69
CA GLY A 229 -0.25 -29.65 -12.18
C GLY A 229 -0.93 -29.52 -10.82
N ALA A 230 -1.43 -30.64 -10.30
CA ALA A 230 -1.96 -30.70 -8.95
C ALA A 230 -0.89 -30.23 -7.96
N ASP A 231 -1.29 -29.32 -7.06
CA ASP A 231 -0.39 -28.77 -6.06
C ASP A 231 0.32 -29.92 -5.30
N PRO A 232 1.64 -29.86 -5.04
CA PRO A 232 2.35 -30.93 -4.33
C PRO A 232 1.78 -31.27 -2.94
N LEU A 233 1.00 -30.35 -2.35
CA LEU A 233 0.32 -30.56 -1.07
C LEU A 233 -1.08 -31.18 -1.21
N TYR A 234 -1.59 -31.36 -2.42
CA TYR A 234 -2.95 -31.80 -2.69
C TYR A 234 -3.30 -33.11 -1.97
N ASP A 235 -2.52 -34.17 -2.17
CA ASP A 235 -2.77 -35.47 -1.55
C ASP A 235 -2.74 -35.40 -0.01
N GLN A 236 -1.84 -34.57 0.54
CA GLN A 236 -1.73 -34.38 1.99
C GLN A 236 -2.93 -33.64 2.55
N VAL A 237 -3.44 -32.65 1.81
CA VAL A 237 -4.62 -31.87 2.18
C VAL A 237 -5.88 -32.73 2.11
N VAL A 238 -6.01 -33.56 1.09
CA VAL A 238 -7.07 -34.56 0.96
C VAL A 238 -7.06 -35.50 2.16
N ALA A 239 -5.89 -36.06 2.52
CA ALA A 239 -5.77 -36.94 3.69
C ALA A 239 -6.20 -36.26 4.99
N LEU A 240 -5.77 -35.01 5.23
CA LEU A 240 -6.17 -34.24 6.41
C LEU A 240 -7.68 -34.02 6.47
N VAL A 241 -8.29 -33.67 5.34
CA VAL A 241 -9.72 -33.39 5.23
C VAL A 241 -10.54 -34.64 5.49
N VAL A 242 -10.15 -35.77 4.91
CA VAL A 242 -10.81 -37.07 5.14
C VAL A 242 -10.63 -37.51 6.59
N GLU A 243 -9.46 -37.30 7.21
CA GLU A 243 -9.24 -37.62 8.63
C GLU A 243 -10.10 -36.75 9.56
N LYS A 244 -10.17 -35.44 9.32
CA LYS A 244 -10.89 -34.49 10.18
C LYS A 244 -12.38 -34.41 9.88
N GLN A 245 -12.85 -34.96 8.76
CA GLN A 245 -14.23 -34.88 8.25
C GLN A 245 -14.77 -33.43 8.24
N ARG A 246 -13.87 -32.45 8.09
CA ARG A 246 -14.18 -31.01 8.09
C ARG A 246 -13.36 -30.30 7.02
N VAL A 247 -14.01 -29.51 6.19
CA VAL A 247 -13.37 -28.69 5.16
C VAL A 247 -13.58 -27.21 5.46
N SER A 248 -12.48 -26.48 5.58
CA SER A 248 -12.51 -25.02 5.52
C SER A 248 -11.15 -24.49 5.06
N VAL A 249 -11.17 -23.35 4.35
CA VAL A 249 -9.94 -22.69 3.90
C VAL A 249 -9.00 -22.41 5.08
N SER A 250 -9.57 -21.93 6.19
CA SER A 250 -8.84 -21.65 7.44
C SER A 250 -8.16 -22.88 8.06
N LEU A 251 -8.75 -24.07 7.96
CA LEU A 251 -8.16 -25.32 8.46
C LEU A 251 -6.89 -25.65 7.67
N VAL A 252 -6.98 -25.61 6.34
CA VAL A 252 -5.87 -25.91 5.43
C VAL A 252 -4.75 -24.89 5.59
N GLN A 253 -5.08 -23.59 5.69
CA GLN A 253 -4.10 -22.52 5.93
C GLN A 253 -3.28 -22.74 7.20
N ARG A 254 -3.92 -23.08 8.31
CA ARG A 254 -3.24 -23.25 9.60
C ARG A 254 -2.40 -24.53 9.65
N HIS A 255 -2.89 -25.61 9.07
CA HIS A 255 -2.21 -26.90 9.13
C HIS A 255 -0.97 -26.94 8.21
N PHE A 256 -1.10 -26.44 6.97
CA PHE A 256 -0.03 -26.46 5.98
C PHE A 256 0.75 -25.14 5.88
N LYS A 257 0.38 -24.12 6.65
CA LYS A 257 1.02 -22.79 6.67
C LYS A 257 1.09 -22.14 5.28
N ILE A 258 0.00 -22.26 4.51
CA ILE A 258 -0.12 -21.69 3.17
C ILE A 258 -1.04 -20.46 3.14
N GLY A 259 -0.85 -19.61 2.14
CA GLY A 259 -1.69 -18.43 1.91
C GLY A 259 -3.13 -18.79 1.51
N TYR A 260 -4.06 -17.83 1.68
CA TYR A 260 -5.49 -18.02 1.44
C TYR A 260 -5.80 -18.52 0.02
N ASN A 261 -5.28 -17.84 -1.01
CA ASN A 261 -5.54 -18.18 -2.40
C ASN A 261 -5.11 -19.62 -2.75
N ARG A 262 -3.99 -20.08 -2.19
CA ARG A 262 -3.50 -21.45 -2.41
C ARG A 262 -4.39 -22.47 -1.72
N ALA A 263 -4.83 -22.21 -0.49
CA ALA A 263 -5.77 -23.07 0.23
C ALA A 263 -7.15 -23.12 -0.42
N ALA A 264 -7.64 -22.00 -0.97
CA ALA A 264 -8.91 -21.94 -1.71
C ALA A 264 -8.84 -22.79 -2.98
N ARG A 265 -7.79 -22.63 -3.80
CA ARG A 265 -7.57 -23.45 -5.01
C ARG A 265 -7.52 -24.95 -4.72
N LEU A 266 -6.82 -25.34 -3.65
CA LEU A 266 -6.77 -26.74 -3.20
C LEU A 266 -8.17 -27.29 -2.90
N ILE A 267 -9.02 -26.50 -2.24
CA ILE A 267 -10.40 -26.91 -1.91
C ILE A 267 -11.30 -26.94 -3.15
N GLU A 268 -11.15 -26.00 -4.09
CA GLU A 268 -11.86 -26.00 -5.38
C GLU A 268 -11.47 -27.23 -6.22
N GLN A 269 -10.19 -27.60 -6.22
CA GLN A 269 -9.73 -28.82 -6.88
C GLN A 269 -10.30 -30.08 -6.21
N MET A 270 -10.40 -30.11 -4.88
CA MET A 270 -11.05 -31.20 -4.14
C MET A 270 -12.56 -31.30 -4.40
N GLU A 271 -13.23 -30.19 -4.70
CA GLU A 271 -14.62 -30.17 -5.15
C GLU A 271 -14.74 -30.75 -6.57
N ALA A 272 -13.86 -30.34 -7.48
CA ALA A 272 -13.81 -30.86 -8.85
C ALA A 272 -13.55 -32.37 -8.91
N ASP A 273 -12.69 -32.89 -8.02
CA ASP A 273 -12.35 -34.31 -7.92
C ASP A 273 -13.38 -35.12 -7.09
N GLY A 274 -14.46 -34.50 -6.62
CA GLY A 274 -15.54 -35.15 -5.88
C GLY A 274 -15.15 -35.60 -4.47
N VAL A 275 -14.07 -35.05 -3.89
CA VAL A 275 -13.66 -35.31 -2.50
C VAL A 275 -14.52 -34.51 -1.52
N VAL A 276 -14.99 -33.34 -1.95
CA VAL A 276 -15.75 -32.38 -1.13
C VAL A 276 -17.00 -31.94 -1.88
N SER A 277 -18.09 -31.68 -1.17
CA SER A 277 -19.31 -31.13 -1.74
C SER A 277 -19.12 -29.68 -2.19
N SER A 278 -20.01 -29.25 -3.08
CA SER A 278 -20.23 -27.83 -3.29
C SER A 278 -20.64 -27.13 -2.00
N VAL A 279 -20.44 -25.81 -1.99
CA VAL A 279 -20.81 -24.94 -0.89
C VAL A 279 -22.32 -25.02 -0.66
N ASP A 280 -22.75 -25.30 0.57
CA ASP A 280 -24.15 -25.27 0.94
C ASP A 280 -24.68 -23.82 1.09
N LEU A 281 -25.97 -23.67 1.34
CA LEU A 281 -26.61 -22.36 1.55
C LEU A 281 -26.05 -21.60 2.77
N GLU A 282 -25.36 -22.28 3.67
CA GLU A 282 -24.75 -21.73 4.89
C GLU A 282 -23.24 -21.45 4.72
N GLY A 283 -22.67 -21.70 3.54
CA GLY A 283 -21.26 -21.47 3.24
C GLY A 283 -20.33 -22.62 3.63
N ASN A 284 -20.86 -23.77 4.07
CA ASN A 284 -20.08 -24.92 4.51
C ASN A 284 -19.90 -25.96 3.39
N ARG A 285 -18.87 -26.79 3.54
CA ARG A 285 -18.50 -27.86 2.60
C ARG A 285 -18.37 -29.17 3.38
N ASN A 286 -18.97 -30.24 2.86
CA ASN A 286 -18.93 -31.57 3.48
C ASN A 286 -17.97 -32.49 2.73
N VAL A 287 -17.37 -33.46 3.45
CA VAL A 287 -16.47 -34.45 2.85
C VAL A 287 -17.30 -35.58 2.27
N LEU A 288 -17.07 -35.93 1.00
CA LEU A 288 -17.83 -36.95 0.27
C LEU A 288 -17.13 -38.32 0.26
N LYS A 289 -15.82 -38.38 0.51
CA LYS A 289 -15.06 -39.64 0.63
C LYS A 289 -14.99 -40.12 2.08
N SER A 290 -15.31 -41.39 2.31
CA SER A 290 -15.12 -42.07 3.60
C SER A 290 -13.76 -42.78 3.64
N THR A 291 -13.22 -42.98 4.84
CA THR A 291 -11.90 -43.59 5.12
C THR A 291 -11.76 -45.05 4.65
N GLU A 292 -12.80 -45.67 4.08
CA GLU A 292 -12.84 -47.11 3.74
C GLU A 292 -12.55 -47.43 2.26
N GLU A 293 -12.40 -46.44 1.37
CA GLU A 293 -12.13 -46.67 -0.07
C GLU A 293 -10.66 -46.46 -0.48
N THR A 294 -9.73 -46.44 0.48
CA THR A 294 -8.28 -46.35 0.19
C THR A 294 -7.59 -47.67 0.49
N GLU A 295 -7.87 -48.70 -0.32
CA GLU A 295 -7.03 -49.89 -0.50
C GLU A 295 -6.56 -50.01 -1.95
#